data_AF-A0A1G3M8N5-F1
#
_entry.id   AF-A0A1G3M8N5-F1
#
_cell.length_a   1.000
_cell.length_b   1.000
_cell.length_c   1.000
_cell.angle_alpha   90.00
_cell.angle_beta   90.00
_cell.angle_gamma   90.00
#
_symmetry.space_group_name_H-M   'P 1'
#
loop_
_entity.id
_entity.type
_entity.pdbx_description
1 polymer ?
#
loop_
_entity_poly.entity_id
_entity_poly.type
_entity_poly.pdbx_seq_one_letter_code
_entity_poly.pdbx_strand_id
1 'polypeptide(L)'
;MARKGIARTSAAALKRALGSNDAAYRLLKKVAYFLISIVKVLGSVSPRNLAYFIFPEPAGFAGYVTRVDTRDIAGVAFCREGEPPVAVQLLVDGAVVNTTYATQKVLGPSKFAGTTIGFHFPMKGIWKHVRKDQVLQVLANGKPLRFRAGFGPGKPLTNKGVRKLSERGIVALTAEGNLINKFGRIQRPKDESRDWAEKTFGNYADLNAVFEREFGISLFVFYGAMLGYAREGGILAHDLDLDLAYFSEKTNPDDVRLEFYAITKRLMSVGVQAVPFTYKLQFKGSGLSVTPCWISDSGFSSTFGYVGDDYRVTREDILPLRKAEHDGHALNLPNNPQAVAAYLYGHGWKYPDPGWKWLPEYKNRPQILAARLTDRDVRELQAFSEQAT
;
A
#
# COMPACT_ATOMS: atom_id res chain seq x y z
N MET A 1 7.27 25.24 -36.15
CA MET A 1 8.73 24.96 -36.24
C MET A 1 9.25 23.87 -35.27
N ALA A 2 8.55 23.50 -34.19
CA ALA A 2 9.00 22.45 -33.25
C ALA A 2 8.95 20.99 -33.77
N ARG A 3 8.33 20.73 -34.93
CA ARG A 3 8.12 19.38 -35.50
C ARG A 3 9.33 18.79 -36.24
N LYS A 4 10.26 19.61 -36.74
CA LYS A 4 11.49 19.15 -37.43
C LYS A 4 12.67 18.90 -36.48
N GLY A 5 12.63 19.41 -35.25
CA GLY A 5 13.69 19.28 -34.26
C GLY A 5 13.79 17.88 -33.65
N ILE A 6 12.68 17.32 -33.19
CA ILE A 6 12.64 16.06 -32.42
C ILE A 6 13.07 14.84 -33.26
N ALA A 7 12.70 14.81 -34.55
CA ALA A 7 13.11 13.76 -35.47
C ALA A 7 14.62 13.80 -35.79
N ARG A 8 15.24 14.99 -35.79
CA ARG A 8 16.68 15.16 -36.03
C ARG A 8 17.52 14.74 -34.83
N THR A 9 17.08 15.04 -33.60
CA THR A 9 17.82 14.68 -32.37
C THR A 9 17.85 13.17 -32.14
N SER A 10 16.74 12.48 -32.43
CA SER A 10 16.61 11.03 -32.29
C SER A 10 17.45 10.29 -33.34
N ALA A 11 17.47 10.77 -34.58
CA ALA A 11 18.27 10.18 -35.66
C ALA A 11 19.78 10.37 -35.44
N ALA A 12 20.21 11.51 -34.88
CA ALA A 12 21.62 11.78 -34.62
C ALA A 12 22.22 10.95 -33.47
N ALA A 13 21.41 10.59 -32.46
CA ALA A 13 21.81 9.70 -31.37
C ALA A 13 21.90 8.24 -31.85
N LEU A 14 20.93 7.79 -32.66
CA LEU A 14 20.88 6.43 -33.20
C LEU A 14 21.98 6.18 -34.25
N LYS A 15 22.33 7.22 -35.04
CA LYS A 15 23.44 7.19 -36.00
C LYS A 15 24.83 7.15 -35.32
N ARG A 16 24.94 7.70 -34.09
CA ARG A 16 26.17 7.63 -33.28
C ARG A 16 26.39 6.27 -32.61
N ALA A 17 25.32 5.55 -32.30
CA ALA A 17 25.40 4.25 -31.61
C ALA A 17 25.64 3.06 -32.56
N LEU A 18 25.27 3.17 -33.84
CA LEU A 18 25.19 2.01 -34.76
C LEU A 18 25.99 2.17 -36.07
N GLY A 19 26.61 3.33 -36.32
CA GLY A 19 27.27 3.62 -37.59
C GLY A 19 26.28 3.79 -38.76
N SER A 20 26.57 4.68 -39.71
CA SER A 20 25.58 5.09 -40.72
C SER A 20 25.31 4.09 -41.84
N ASN A 21 26.07 2.99 -41.91
CA ASN A 21 26.00 2.01 -43.01
C ASN A 21 25.44 0.64 -42.61
N ASP A 22 25.12 0.43 -41.33
CA ASP A 22 24.69 -0.89 -40.87
C ASP A 22 23.27 -1.23 -41.38
N ALA A 23 23.11 -2.43 -41.94
CA ALA A 23 21.82 -2.97 -42.35
C ALA A 23 20.84 -3.03 -41.16
N ALA A 24 21.35 -3.26 -39.95
CA ALA A 24 20.58 -3.23 -38.71
C ALA A 24 19.96 -1.86 -38.42
N TYR A 25 20.69 -0.76 -38.66
CA TYR A 25 20.17 0.61 -38.51
C TYR A 25 19.02 0.88 -39.49
N ARG A 26 19.15 0.40 -40.74
CA ARG A 26 18.10 0.56 -41.76
C ARG A 26 16.85 -0.26 -41.44
N LEU A 27 17.02 -1.47 -40.89
CA LEU A 27 15.92 -2.32 -40.46
C LEU A 27 15.19 -1.75 -39.24
N LEU A 28 15.92 -1.34 -38.20
CA LEU A 28 15.36 -0.69 -37.01
C LEU A 28 14.62 0.60 -37.34
N LYS A 29 15.16 1.40 -38.28
CA LYS A 29 14.48 2.59 -38.77
C LYS A 29 13.17 2.23 -39.48
N LYS A 30 13.16 1.21 -40.35
CA LYS A 30 11.93 0.75 -41.03
C LYS A 30 10.88 0.22 -40.05
N VAL A 31 11.30 -0.58 -39.05
CA VAL A 31 10.40 -1.12 -38.00
C VAL A 31 9.83 0.01 -37.14
N ALA A 32 10.63 0.98 -36.72
CA ALA A 32 10.15 2.13 -35.95
C ALA A 32 9.15 2.98 -36.74
N TYR A 33 9.40 3.23 -38.04
CA TYR A 33 8.45 3.94 -38.90
C TYR A 33 7.15 3.16 -39.11
N PHE A 34 7.23 1.84 -39.24
CA PHE A 34 6.07 0.96 -39.40
C PHE A 34 5.19 0.93 -38.13
N LEU A 35 5.81 0.82 -36.95
CA LEU A 35 5.12 0.89 -35.67
C LEU A 35 4.47 2.26 -35.42
N ILE A 36 5.14 3.35 -35.81
CA ILE A 36 4.56 4.71 -35.75
C ILE A 36 3.37 4.86 -36.72
N SER A 37 3.40 4.21 -37.89
CA SER A 37 2.26 4.22 -38.82
C SER A 37 1.07 3.41 -38.31
N ILE A 38 1.28 2.28 -37.64
CA ILE A 38 0.21 1.47 -37.03
C ILE A 38 -0.50 2.26 -35.92
N VAL A 39 0.26 2.98 -35.09
CA VAL A 39 -0.32 3.77 -33.99
C VAL A 39 -1.09 5.01 -34.49
N LYS A 40 -0.71 5.56 -35.64
CA LYS A 40 -1.50 6.62 -36.30
C LYS A 40 -2.88 6.16 -36.76
N VAL A 41 -3.04 4.88 -37.11
CA VAL A 41 -4.31 4.29 -37.55
C VAL A 41 -5.22 3.98 -36.36
N LEU A 42 -4.67 3.73 -35.17
CA LEU A 42 -5.42 3.31 -33.97
C LEU A 42 -5.76 4.44 -32.97
N GLY A 43 -5.55 5.71 -33.35
CA GLY A 43 -6.23 6.88 -32.75
C GLY A 43 -6.03 7.21 -31.27
N SER A 44 -5.21 6.50 -30.49
CA SER A 44 -5.30 6.59 -29.01
C SER A 44 -3.98 6.80 -28.25
N VAL A 45 -2.83 6.98 -28.91
CA VAL A 45 -1.55 7.16 -28.19
C VAL A 45 -0.74 8.34 -28.75
N SER A 46 -0.51 9.34 -27.91
CA SER A 46 0.40 10.46 -28.19
C SER A 46 1.78 9.96 -28.66
N PRO A 47 2.39 10.53 -29.72
CA PRO A 47 3.73 10.15 -30.18
C PRO A 47 4.83 10.32 -29.12
N ARG A 48 4.64 11.18 -28.10
CA ARG A 48 5.55 11.26 -26.95
C ARG A 48 5.55 9.96 -26.15
N ASN A 49 4.41 9.27 -26.06
CA ASN A 49 4.29 8.00 -25.35
C ASN A 49 4.95 6.85 -26.12
N LEU A 50 5.12 6.93 -27.44
CA LEU A 50 5.80 5.89 -28.23
C LEU A 50 7.30 5.78 -27.99
N ALA A 51 7.97 6.88 -27.63
CA ALA A 51 9.39 6.84 -27.27
C ALA A 51 9.67 6.11 -25.92
N TYR A 52 8.62 5.77 -25.17
CA TYR A 52 8.73 5.00 -23.92
C TYR A 52 8.74 3.47 -24.12
N PHE A 53 8.51 2.99 -25.36
CA PHE A 53 8.18 1.59 -25.63
C PHE A 53 9.36 0.66 -25.89
N ILE A 54 10.55 1.16 -26.21
CA ILE A 54 11.60 0.30 -26.77
C ILE A 54 12.95 0.70 -26.17
N PHE A 55 13.14 0.43 -24.89
CA PHE A 55 14.49 0.25 -24.38
C PHE A 55 14.60 -1.20 -23.93
N PRO A 56 15.41 -2.05 -24.60
CA PRO A 56 15.85 -3.29 -23.99
C PRO A 56 16.47 -2.96 -22.64
N GLU A 57 16.47 -3.92 -21.70
CA GLU A 57 17.28 -3.77 -20.48
C GLU A 57 18.68 -3.37 -20.93
N PRO A 58 19.14 -2.14 -20.68
CA PRO A 58 20.49 -1.84 -21.02
C PRO A 58 21.32 -2.65 -20.03
N ALA A 59 22.25 -3.46 -20.54
CA ALA A 59 23.05 -4.35 -19.73
C ALA A 59 23.61 -3.60 -18.51
N GLY A 60 23.27 -4.07 -17.30
CA GLY A 60 23.80 -3.55 -16.04
C GLY A 60 22.91 -2.63 -15.20
N PHE A 61 21.67 -2.31 -15.59
CA PHE A 61 20.76 -1.49 -14.75
C PHE A 61 19.83 -2.31 -13.87
N ALA A 62 19.67 -1.89 -12.61
CA ALA A 62 18.75 -2.51 -11.64
C ALA A 62 17.33 -1.91 -11.67
N GLY A 63 17.06 -0.92 -12.52
CA GLY A 63 15.77 -0.24 -12.62
C GLY A 63 15.88 1.25 -12.92
N TYR A 64 14.79 1.98 -12.70
CA TYR A 64 14.66 3.41 -12.96
C TYR A 64 13.76 4.12 -11.95
N VAL A 65 14.14 5.32 -11.55
CA VAL A 65 13.21 6.28 -10.93
C VAL A 65 12.40 6.96 -12.04
N THR A 66 11.09 6.84 -12.05
CA THR A 66 10.22 7.42 -13.08
C THR A 66 9.59 8.74 -12.65
N ARG A 67 9.48 8.99 -11.33
CA ARG A 67 8.88 10.20 -10.77
C ARG A 67 9.66 10.68 -9.55
N VAL A 68 9.88 11.99 -9.49
CA VAL A 68 10.40 12.72 -8.34
C VAL A 68 9.63 14.03 -8.24
N ASP A 69 8.78 14.17 -7.23
CA ASP A 69 8.02 15.39 -6.99
C ASP A 69 7.92 15.73 -5.49
N THR A 70 7.08 16.70 -5.14
CA THR A 70 6.91 17.16 -3.74
C THR A 70 6.16 16.15 -2.86
N ARG A 71 5.54 15.13 -3.44
CA ARG A 71 4.76 14.11 -2.74
C ARG A 71 5.51 12.79 -2.68
N ASP A 72 6.21 12.40 -3.73
CA ASP A 72 6.82 11.08 -3.80
C ASP A 72 8.08 10.98 -4.68
N ILE A 73 8.80 9.87 -4.46
CA ILE A 73 9.75 9.29 -5.40
C ILE A 73 9.20 7.91 -5.75
N ALA A 74 9.05 7.62 -7.04
CA ALA A 74 8.54 6.34 -7.51
C ALA A 74 9.28 5.87 -8.76
N GLY A 75 9.24 4.57 -9.00
CA GLY A 75 9.96 3.97 -10.11
C GLY A 75 9.72 2.49 -10.26
N VAL A 76 10.61 1.85 -11.02
CA VAL A 76 10.64 0.41 -11.22
C VAL A 76 12.01 -0.14 -10.83
N ALA A 77 12.05 -1.29 -10.17
CA ALA A 77 13.27 -2.05 -9.94
C ALA A 77 13.10 -3.43 -10.59
N PHE A 78 14.05 -3.83 -11.41
CA PHE A 78 13.93 -5.07 -12.18
C PHE A 78 14.23 -6.28 -11.31
N CYS A 79 13.29 -7.22 -11.27
CA CYS A 79 13.45 -8.55 -10.70
C CYS A 79 13.23 -9.58 -11.80
N ARG A 80 13.79 -10.77 -11.66
CA ARG A 80 13.42 -11.89 -12.52
C ARG A 80 12.07 -12.44 -12.07
N GLU A 81 11.36 -13.04 -13.02
CA GLU A 81 10.12 -13.75 -12.71
C GLU A 81 10.42 -14.90 -11.73
N GLY A 82 9.58 -15.05 -10.70
CA GLY A 82 9.74 -16.05 -9.64
C GLY A 82 10.73 -15.69 -8.52
N GLU A 83 11.52 -14.61 -8.66
CA GLU A 83 12.39 -14.14 -7.58
C GLU A 83 11.62 -13.24 -6.58
N PRO A 84 12.06 -13.18 -5.30
CA PRO A 84 11.54 -12.21 -4.34
C PRO A 84 11.61 -10.75 -4.85
N PRO A 85 10.66 -9.89 -4.46
CA PRO A 85 10.71 -8.46 -4.75
C PRO A 85 12.04 -7.83 -4.31
N VAL A 86 12.55 -6.94 -5.16
CA VAL A 86 13.83 -6.26 -4.93
C VAL A 86 13.67 -5.19 -3.84
N ALA A 87 14.58 -5.20 -2.88
CA ALA A 87 14.70 -4.12 -1.91
C ALA A 87 15.22 -2.85 -2.59
N VAL A 88 14.54 -1.74 -2.34
CA VAL A 88 14.85 -0.41 -2.85
C VAL A 88 15.12 0.51 -1.68
N GLN A 89 16.28 1.14 -1.67
CA GLN A 89 16.75 2.01 -0.59
C GLN A 89 16.79 3.46 -1.05
N LEU A 90 16.31 4.37 -0.21
CA LEU A 90 16.47 5.82 -0.36
C LEU A 90 17.64 6.27 0.50
N LEU A 91 18.59 6.97 -0.10
CA LEU A 91 19.78 7.48 0.58
C LEU A 91 19.84 9.00 0.53
N VAL A 92 20.36 9.58 1.61
CA VAL A 92 20.69 11.01 1.74
C VAL A 92 22.15 11.10 2.17
N ASP A 93 22.99 11.74 1.35
CA ASP A 93 24.45 11.82 1.56
C ASP A 93 25.10 10.44 1.82
N GLY A 94 24.61 9.40 1.13
CA GLY A 94 25.12 8.04 1.25
C GLY A 94 24.55 7.23 2.44
N ALA A 95 23.82 7.85 3.36
CA ALA A 95 23.15 7.15 4.46
C ALA A 95 21.77 6.65 4.02
N VAL A 96 21.45 5.37 4.29
CA VAL A 96 20.12 4.83 4.05
C VAL A 96 19.14 5.44 5.06
N VAL A 97 18.12 6.12 4.56
CA VAL A 97 17.07 6.76 5.39
C VAL A 97 15.72 6.04 5.28
N ASN A 98 15.52 5.24 4.23
CA ASN A 98 14.31 4.45 4.07
C ASN A 98 14.55 3.23 3.17
N THR A 99 13.82 2.14 3.42
CA THR A 99 13.82 0.94 2.58
C THR A 99 12.38 0.52 2.28
N THR A 100 12.10 0.20 1.02
CA THR A 100 10.83 -0.34 0.52
C THR A 100 11.11 -1.50 -0.41
N TYR A 101 10.08 -2.20 -0.89
CA TYR A 101 10.23 -3.24 -1.90
C TYR A 101 9.54 -2.88 -3.21
N ALA A 102 10.01 -3.48 -4.30
CA ALA A 102 9.44 -3.33 -5.63
C ALA A 102 8.22 -4.26 -5.82
N THR A 103 7.14 -3.95 -5.12
CA THR A 103 5.95 -4.81 -4.96
C THR A 103 4.70 -4.32 -5.67
N GLN A 104 4.79 -3.19 -6.38
CA GLN A 104 3.64 -2.63 -7.08
C GLN A 104 3.56 -3.14 -8.52
N LYS A 105 2.36 -3.52 -8.95
CA LYS A 105 2.09 -3.78 -10.37
C LYS A 105 2.27 -2.49 -11.16
N VAL A 106 3.07 -2.53 -12.21
CA VAL A 106 3.21 -1.38 -13.12
C VAL A 106 2.07 -1.42 -14.12
N LEU A 107 1.21 -0.40 -14.08
CA LEU A 107 0.13 -0.20 -15.04
C LEU A 107 0.64 0.65 -16.22
N GLY A 108 0.36 0.21 -17.44
CA GLY A 108 0.72 0.92 -18.67
C GLY A 108 1.41 0.02 -19.69
N PRO A 109 1.61 0.47 -20.93
CA PRO A 109 1.95 -0.39 -22.07
C PRO A 109 3.43 -0.78 -22.14
N SER A 110 4.10 -0.89 -21.00
CA SER A 110 5.51 -1.33 -20.94
C SER A 110 5.59 -2.85 -21.13
N LYS A 111 6.77 -3.37 -21.51
CA LYS A 111 7.01 -4.82 -21.53
C LYS A 111 6.89 -5.50 -20.14
N PHE A 112 6.78 -4.70 -19.09
CA PHE A 112 6.60 -5.14 -17.70
C PHE A 112 5.19 -4.81 -17.16
N ALA A 113 4.24 -4.52 -18.05
CA ALA A 113 2.86 -4.26 -17.68
C ALA A 113 2.29 -5.45 -16.90
N GLY A 114 1.66 -5.18 -15.76
CA GLY A 114 1.09 -6.24 -14.92
C GLY A 114 2.11 -7.01 -14.07
N THR A 115 3.41 -6.80 -14.27
CA THR A 115 4.46 -7.35 -13.40
C THR A 115 4.63 -6.48 -12.15
N THR A 116 4.90 -7.15 -11.03
CA THR A 116 5.18 -6.55 -9.73
C THR A 116 6.63 -6.10 -9.64
N ILE A 117 6.92 -4.86 -10.07
CA ILE A 117 8.28 -4.29 -10.10
C ILE A 117 8.34 -2.81 -9.67
N GLY A 118 7.22 -2.20 -9.32
CA GLY A 118 7.13 -0.80 -8.94
C GLY A 118 7.48 -0.57 -7.47
N PHE A 119 8.15 0.54 -7.16
CA PHE A 119 8.43 0.98 -5.78
C PHE A 119 7.97 2.41 -5.54
N HIS A 120 7.79 2.78 -4.27
CA HIS A 120 7.31 4.09 -3.87
C HIS A 120 7.88 4.54 -2.52
N PHE A 121 8.39 5.77 -2.46
CA PHE A 121 8.72 6.48 -1.23
C PHE A 121 7.80 7.69 -1.05
N PRO A 122 7.06 7.79 0.07
CA PRO A 122 6.27 8.97 0.39
C PRO A 122 7.20 10.10 0.88
N MET A 123 7.36 11.15 0.09
CA MET A 123 8.36 12.19 0.34
C MET A 123 7.83 13.47 0.99
N LYS A 124 6.50 13.67 1.03
CA LYS A 124 5.88 14.92 1.51
C LYS A 124 6.40 15.38 2.88
N GLY A 125 6.54 14.46 3.84
CA GLY A 125 7.12 14.77 5.14
C GLY A 125 8.65 14.79 5.13
N ILE A 126 9.28 13.86 4.42
CA ILE A 126 10.74 13.74 4.29
C ILE A 126 11.39 15.04 3.77
N TRP A 127 10.77 15.74 2.82
CA TRP A 127 11.34 16.96 2.25
C TRP A 127 11.62 18.08 3.25
N LYS A 128 10.96 18.09 4.39
CA LYS A 128 11.21 19.07 5.46
C LYS A 128 12.52 18.80 6.21
N HIS A 129 13.03 17.57 6.13
CA HIS A 129 14.20 17.09 6.86
C HIS A 129 15.42 16.85 5.95
N VAL A 130 15.32 17.22 4.66
CA VAL A 130 16.39 17.14 3.67
C VAL A 130 16.72 18.54 3.20
N ARG A 131 18.01 18.90 3.18
CA ARG A 131 18.45 20.16 2.58
C ARG A 131 18.71 20.03 1.09
N LYS A 132 18.57 21.12 0.33
CA LYS A 132 18.76 21.15 -1.12
C LYS A 132 20.19 20.84 -1.60
N ASP A 133 21.19 21.06 -0.77
CA ASP A 133 22.60 20.77 -1.04
C ASP A 133 22.96 19.29 -0.86
N GLN A 134 22.11 18.50 -0.18
CA GLN A 134 22.35 17.09 0.05
C GLN A 134 22.11 16.25 -1.21
N VAL A 135 22.86 15.16 -1.33
CA VAL A 135 22.80 14.24 -2.46
C VAL A 135 21.75 13.17 -2.17
N LEU A 136 20.82 12.99 -3.12
CA LEU A 136 19.82 11.93 -3.08
C LEU A 136 20.19 10.79 -4.03
N GLN A 137 20.10 9.57 -3.53
CA GLN A 137 20.27 8.36 -4.32
C GLN A 137 19.14 7.38 -4.02
N VAL A 138 18.77 6.59 -5.03
CA VAL A 138 17.91 5.43 -4.86
C VAL A 138 18.70 4.22 -5.35
N LEU A 139 18.83 3.21 -4.50
CA LEU A 139 19.51 1.96 -4.84
C LEU A 139 18.47 0.84 -4.96
N ALA A 140 18.67 -0.09 -5.89
CA ALA A 140 17.98 -1.38 -5.91
C ALA A 140 19.03 -2.49 -5.93
N ASN A 141 18.98 -3.42 -4.97
CA ASN A 141 20.03 -4.43 -4.75
C ASN A 141 21.45 -3.81 -4.72
N GLY A 142 21.61 -2.70 -3.99
CA GLY A 142 22.88 -1.97 -3.87
C GLY A 142 23.33 -1.22 -5.14
N LYS A 143 22.58 -1.29 -6.24
CA LYS A 143 22.92 -0.59 -7.50
C LYS A 143 22.10 0.68 -7.67
N PRO A 144 22.71 1.81 -8.07
CA PRO A 144 21.99 3.06 -8.23
C PRO A 144 20.99 3.02 -9.39
N LEU A 145 19.76 3.45 -9.09
CA LEU A 145 18.71 3.66 -10.06
C LEU A 145 18.89 5.01 -10.76
N ARG A 146 18.60 5.03 -12.06
CA ARG A 146 18.68 6.25 -12.88
C ARG A 146 17.32 6.91 -13.02
N PHE A 147 17.29 8.25 -13.07
CA PHE A 147 16.05 8.98 -13.36
C PHE A 147 15.66 8.85 -14.84
N ARG A 148 14.42 8.42 -15.11
CA ARG A 148 13.86 8.21 -16.45
C ARG A 148 12.94 9.36 -16.84
N ALA A 149 13.51 10.39 -17.46
CA ALA A 149 12.80 11.26 -18.40
C ALA A 149 13.79 12.07 -19.24
N GLY A 150 13.91 11.79 -20.55
CA GLY A 150 14.43 12.73 -21.57
C GLY A 150 15.83 13.34 -21.40
N PHE A 151 16.57 12.99 -20.35
CA PHE A 151 17.89 13.50 -20.05
C PHE A 151 18.88 12.35 -20.07
N GLY A 152 20.06 12.61 -20.62
CA GLY A 152 21.12 11.62 -20.77
C GLY A 152 21.52 10.96 -19.44
N PRO A 153 22.27 9.85 -19.51
CA PRO A 153 22.80 9.19 -18.33
C PRO A 153 23.54 10.20 -17.42
N GLY A 154 23.30 10.11 -16.10
CA GLY A 154 24.08 10.84 -15.09
C GLY A 154 23.46 12.10 -14.47
N LYS A 155 22.19 12.46 -14.76
CA LYS A 155 21.54 13.54 -13.99
C LYS A 155 21.16 13.06 -12.57
N PRO A 156 21.53 13.81 -11.51
CA PRO A 156 21.13 13.50 -10.15
C PRO A 156 19.62 13.61 -9.97
N LEU A 157 19.08 12.90 -8.98
CA LEU A 157 17.69 13.05 -8.57
C LEU A 157 17.42 14.49 -8.15
N THR A 158 16.29 15.04 -8.58
CA THR A 158 15.92 16.40 -8.18
C THR A 158 15.63 16.43 -6.69
N ASN A 159 16.47 17.10 -5.92
CA ASN A 159 16.24 17.32 -4.49
C ASN A 159 15.22 18.45 -4.30
N LYS A 160 14.07 18.11 -3.70
CA LYS A 160 12.96 19.04 -3.39
C LYS A 160 12.97 19.51 -1.93
N GLY A 161 14.07 19.25 -1.21
CA GLY A 161 14.27 19.63 0.17
C GLY A 161 14.25 21.15 0.42
N VAL A 162 14.47 21.52 1.67
CA VAL A 162 14.49 22.91 2.14
C VAL A 162 15.89 23.53 2.00
N ARG A 163 16.01 24.86 2.01
CA ARG A 163 17.34 25.52 2.02
C ARG A 163 18.03 25.40 3.37
N LYS A 164 17.25 25.53 4.45
CA LYS A 164 17.68 25.44 5.84
C LYS A 164 16.67 24.56 6.57
N LEU A 165 17.15 23.64 7.41
CA LEU A 165 16.29 22.83 8.25
C LEU A 165 15.75 23.69 9.39
N SER A 166 14.45 23.59 9.67
CA SER A 166 13.85 24.13 10.91
C SER A 166 14.05 23.19 12.10
N GLU A 167 14.32 21.92 11.82
CA GLU A 167 14.46 20.83 12.78
C GLU A 167 15.71 19.98 12.44
N ARG A 168 15.83 18.81 13.05
CA ARG A 168 16.92 17.87 12.76
C ARG A 168 16.77 17.26 11.36
N GLY A 169 17.91 16.94 10.76
CA GLY A 169 17.98 16.31 9.45
C GLY A 169 17.58 14.85 9.49
N ILE A 170 17.09 14.34 8.35
CA ILE A 170 16.54 12.98 8.25
C ILE A 170 17.55 11.90 8.66
N VAL A 171 18.82 12.05 8.28
CA VAL A 171 19.89 11.09 8.61
C VAL A 171 20.06 10.93 10.12
N ALA A 172 20.06 12.05 10.86
CA ALA A 172 20.15 12.02 12.32
C ALA A 172 18.89 11.40 12.95
N LEU A 173 17.70 11.76 12.45
CA LEU A 173 16.45 11.23 12.97
C LEU A 173 16.35 9.71 12.78
N THR A 174 16.72 9.19 11.61
CA THR A 174 16.70 7.74 11.34
C THR A 174 17.79 7.00 12.11
N ALA A 175 18.96 7.62 12.33
CA ALA A 175 20.02 7.03 13.16
C ALA A 175 19.62 6.85 14.63
N GLU A 176 18.62 7.60 15.10
CA GLU A 176 18.04 7.50 16.45
C GLU A 176 16.90 6.48 16.56
N GLY A 177 16.70 5.66 15.53
CA GLY A 177 15.64 4.65 15.51
C GLY A 177 14.27 5.19 15.07
N ASN A 178 14.15 6.46 14.68
CA ASN A 178 12.88 6.92 14.10
C ASN A 178 12.64 6.29 12.73
N LEU A 179 11.38 5.99 12.46
CA LEU A 179 10.93 5.40 11.20
C LEU A 179 10.13 6.41 10.37
N ILE A 180 9.98 6.09 9.08
CA ILE A 180 9.16 6.87 8.15
C ILE A 180 7.90 6.05 7.84
N ASN A 181 6.73 6.59 8.20
CA ASN A 181 5.46 5.90 7.95
C ASN A 181 5.00 6.03 6.48
N LYS A 182 3.88 5.36 6.14
CA LYS A 182 3.28 5.36 4.79
C LYS A 182 2.92 6.74 4.23
N PHE A 183 2.87 7.78 5.07
CA PHE A 183 2.60 9.16 4.68
C PHE A 183 3.87 10.01 4.58
N GLY A 184 5.04 9.42 4.80
CA GLY A 184 6.33 10.10 4.78
C GLY A 184 6.60 10.91 6.04
N ARG A 185 5.85 10.69 7.13
CA ARG A 185 6.08 11.36 8.41
C ARG A 185 7.08 10.55 9.23
N ILE A 186 7.96 11.27 9.90
CA ILE A 186 8.92 10.70 10.84
C ILE A 186 8.22 10.50 12.18
N GLN A 187 8.36 9.33 12.77
CA GLN A 187 7.82 9.01 14.09
C GLN A 187 8.73 8.02 14.81
N ARG A 188 8.58 7.93 16.14
CA ARG A 188 9.14 6.81 16.88
C ARG A 188 8.41 5.50 16.55
N PRO A 189 9.08 4.35 16.64
CA PRO A 189 8.44 3.05 16.60
C PRO A 189 7.34 2.98 17.67
N LYS A 190 6.15 2.53 17.28
CA LYS A 190 4.98 2.50 18.15
C LYS A 190 4.85 1.19 18.92
N ASP A 191 5.39 0.12 18.36
CA ASP A 191 5.66 -1.16 19.03
C ASP A 191 6.60 -1.01 20.23
N GLU A 192 7.35 0.09 20.35
CA GLU A 192 8.13 0.42 21.55
C GLU A 192 7.35 1.28 22.57
N SER A 193 6.11 1.69 22.26
CA SER A 193 5.33 2.59 23.10
C SER A 193 4.44 1.82 24.09
N ARG A 194 4.99 1.57 25.29
CA ARG A 194 4.27 0.89 26.38
C ARG A 194 2.96 1.56 26.75
N ASP A 195 2.94 2.88 26.93
CA ASP A 195 1.73 3.62 27.28
C ASP A 195 0.61 3.46 26.23
N TRP A 196 1.00 3.41 24.95
CA TRP A 196 0.05 3.17 23.87
C TRP A 196 -0.45 1.73 23.89
N ALA A 197 0.47 0.76 24.03
CA ALA A 197 0.15 -0.66 24.10
C ALA A 197 -0.81 -0.96 25.26
N GLU A 198 -0.48 -0.51 26.46
CA GLU A 198 -1.30 -0.68 27.67
C GLU A 198 -2.71 -0.11 27.47
N LYS A 199 -2.80 1.14 27.00
CA LYS A 199 -4.09 1.79 26.75
C LYS A 199 -4.90 1.07 25.66
N THR A 200 -4.30 0.80 24.51
CA THR A 200 -5.01 0.25 23.35
C THR A 200 -5.40 -1.21 23.58
N PHE A 201 -4.56 -2.02 24.21
CA PHE A 201 -4.89 -3.41 24.49
C PHE A 201 -5.78 -3.59 25.72
N GLY A 202 -5.69 -2.71 26.72
CA GLY A 202 -6.69 -2.61 27.78
C GLY A 202 -8.09 -2.34 27.19
N ASN A 203 -8.20 -1.33 26.33
CA ASN A 203 -9.46 -1.05 25.62
C ASN A 203 -9.94 -2.23 24.77
N TYR A 204 -9.02 -2.98 24.13
CA TYR A 204 -9.38 -4.18 23.38
C TYR A 204 -9.96 -5.26 24.30
N ALA A 205 -9.33 -5.52 25.45
CA ALA A 205 -9.80 -6.53 26.39
C ALA A 205 -11.20 -6.20 26.91
N ASP A 206 -11.43 -4.94 27.30
CA ASP A 206 -12.73 -4.46 27.76
C ASP A 206 -13.80 -4.60 26.67
N LEU A 207 -13.48 -4.17 25.44
CA LEU A 207 -14.41 -4.26 24.31
C LEU A 207 -14.71 -5.71 23.93
N ASN A 208 -13.69 -6.58 23.92
CA ASN A 208 -13.87 -8.01 23.67
C ASN A 208 -14.78 -8.63 24.73
N ALA A 209 -14.59 -8.31 26.01
CA ALA A 209 -15.45 -8.81 27.08
C ALA A 209 -16.92 -8.36 26.92
N VAL A 210 -17.16 -7.14 26.43
CA VAL A 210 -18.52 -6.68 26.08
C VAL A 210 -19.11 -7.51 24.94
N PHE A 211 -18.36 -7.77 23.87
CA PHE A 211 -18.85 -8.57 22.75
C PHE A 211 -19.15 -10.02 23.14
N GLU A 212 -18.30 -10.63 23.98
CA GLU A 212 -18.53 -11.97 24.52
C GLU A 212 -19.80 -12.03 25.37
N ARG A 213 -19.98 -11.05 26.26
CA ARG A 213 -21.14 -11.02 27.17
C ARG A 213 -22.45 -10.76 26.43
N GLU A 214 -22.46 -9.80 25.50
CA GLU A 214 -23.71 -9.39 24.82
C GLU A 214 -24.08 -10.31 23.65
N PHE A 215 -23.10 -10.97 23.02
CA PHE A 215 -23.31 -11.70 21.76
C PHE A 215 -22.71 -13.10 21.72
N GLY A 216 -21.86 -13.48 22.68
CA GLY A 216 -21.09 -14.73 22.61
C GLY A 216 -20.07 -14.73 21.47
N ILE A 217 -19.54 -13.56 21.10
CA ILE A 217 -18.65 -13.36 19.96
C ILE A 217 -17.30 -12.84 20.45
N SER A 218 -16.22 -13.50 20.02
CA SER A 218 -14.85 -13.02 20.22
C SER A 218 -14.43 -12.04 19.13
N LEU A 219 -13.84 -10.91 19.52
CA LEU A 219 -13.14 -9.99 18.62
C LEU A 219 -11.70 -10.46 18.40
N PHE A 220 -11.17 -10.24 17.20
CA PHE A 220 -9.77 -10.49 16.86
C PHE A 220 -9.15 -9.33 16.08
N VAL A 221 -7.82 -9.19 16.16
CA VAL A 221 -7.11 -8.14 15.43
C VAL A 221 -7.20 -8.41 13.93
N PHE A 222 -7.35 -7.33 13.16
CA PHE A 222 -7.62 -7.41 11.74
C PHE A 222 -6.81 -6.37 10.96
N TYR A 223 -6.81 -6.50 9.63
CA TYR A 223 -6.07 -5.62 8.72
C TYR A 223 -4.62 -5.34 9.16
N GLY A 224 -4.25 -4.07 9.45
CA GLY A 224 -2.86 -3.64 9.66
C GLY A 224 -2.19 -4.33 10.82
N ALA A 225 -2.89 -4.43 11.96
CA ALA A 225 -2.36 -5.08 13.15
C ALA A 225 -2.18 -6.59 12.94
N MET A 226 -3.15 -7.24 12.30
CA MET A 226 -3.05 -8.67 11.95
C MET A 226 -1.93 -8.92 10.93
N LEU A 227 -1.75 -8.02 9.96
CA LEU A 227 -0.65 -8.08 9.00
C LEU A 227 0.70 -8.01 9.71
N GLY A 228 0.82 -7.19 10.75
CA GLY A 228 2.00 -7.17 11.61
C GLY A 228 2.30 -8.55 12.17
N TYR A 229 1.34 -9.16 12.87
CA TYR A 229 1.53 -10.50 13.43
C TYR A 229 1.85 -11.56 12.37
N ALA A 230 1.18 -11.50 11.21
CA ALA A 230 1.41 -12.42 10.11
C ALA A 230 2.81 -12.28 9.50
N ARG A 231 3.36 -11.06 9.44
CA ARG A 231 4.59 -10.74 8.72
C ARG A 231 5.84 -10.66 9.61
N GLU A 232 5.70 -10.03 10.77
CA GLU A 232 6.80 -9.64 11.66
C GLU A 232 6.67 -10.27 13.07
N GLY A 233 5.57 -10.98 13.36
CA GLY A 233 5.35 -11.64 14.65
C GLY A 233 4.85 -10.71 15.77
N GLY A 234 4.56 -9.44 15.46
CA GLY A 234 4.04 -8.44 16.40
C GLY A 234 3.35 -7.30 15.67
N ILE A 235 2.93 -6.25 16.39
CA ILE A 235 2.33 -5.07 15.73
C ILE A 235 3.35 -4.34 14.88
N LEU A 236 2.90 -3.78 13.74
CA LEU A 236 3.75 -2.95 12.90
C LEU A 236 4.15 -1.67 13.63
N ALA A 237 5.46 -1.38 13.69
CA ALA A 237 6.02 -0.19 14.33
C ALA A 237 5.41 1.15 13.85
N HIS A 238 4.85 1.18 12.64
CA HIS A 238 4.27 2.36 12.03
C HIS A 238 2.73 2.38 12.04
N ASP A 239 2.07 1.40 12.65
CA ASP A 239 0.61 1.33 12.65
C ASP A 239 -0.01 2.43 13.52
N LEU A 240 -1.16 2.97 13.14
CA LEU A 240 -1.71 4.17 13.78
C LEU A 240 -2.97 3.90 14.61
N ASP A 241 -3.65 2.80 14.35
CA ASP A 241 -4.92 2.36 14.92
C ASP A 241 -4.93 0.84 15.17
N LEU A 242 -5.94 0.34 15.89
CA LEU A 242 -6.17 -1.09 16.04
C LEU A 242 -7.53 -1.43 15.43
N ASP A 243 -7.47 -1.99 14.21
CA ASP A 243 -8.63 -2.54 13.54
C ASP A 243 -8.92 -3.95 14.07
N LEU A 244 -10.18 -4.20 14.38
CA LEU A 244 -10.70 -5.45 14.90
C LEU A 244 -11.77 -6.00 13.94
N ALA A 245 -11.99 -7.30 14.01
CA ALA A 245 -13.11 -7.95 13.37
C ALA A 245 -13.81 -8.93 14.30
N TYR A 246 -15.05 -9.23 13.94
CA TYR A 246 -15.74 -10.42 14.40
C TYR A 246 -16.12 -11.29 13.20
N PHE A 247 -16.23 -12.60 13.43
CA PHE A 247 -16.64 -13.54 12.40
C PHE A 247 -18.14 -13.77 12.50
N SER A 248 -18.87 -13.42 11.44
CA SER A 248 -20.31 -13.71 11.32
C SER A 248 -20.52 -15.13 10.82
N GLU A 249 -21.46 -15.85 11.44
CA GLU A 249 -21.90 -17.17 10.97
C GLU A 249 -22.91 -17.05 9.80
N LYS A 250 -23.28 -15.83 9.39
CA LYS A 250 -24.12 -15.60 8.22
C LYS A 250 -23.31 -15.76 6.94
N THR A 251 -23.91 -16.38 5.94
CA THR A 251 -23.30 -16.55 4.61
C THR A 251 -23.85 -15.56 3.59
N ASN A 252 -25.07 -15.06 3.81
CA ASN A 252 -25.70 -14.05 2.98
C ASN A 252 -25.29 -12.63 3.43
N PRO A 253 -24.77 -11.78 2.52
CA PRO A 253 -24.38 -10.41 2.85
C PRO A 253 -25.47 -9.55 3.51
N ASP A 254 -26.73 -9.66 3.08
CA ASP A 254 -27.82 -8.88 3.66
C ASP A 254 -28.08 -9.29 5.13
N ASP A 255 -27.94 -10.58 5.44
CA ASP A 255 -28.04 -11.07 6.82
C ASP A 255 -26.88 -10.56 7.68
N VAL A 256 -25.66 -10.48 7.11
CA VAL A 256 -24.49 -9.87 7.79
C VAL A 256 -24.76 -8.39 8.09
N ARG A 257 -25.37 -7.64 7.15
CA ARG A 257 -25.75 -6.24 7.39
C ARG A 257 -26.75 -6.11 8.53
N LEU A 258 -27.79 -6.95 8.55
CA LEU A 258 -28.81 -6.95 9.59
C LEU A 258 -28.23 -7.31 10.96
N GLU A 259 -27.34 -8.30 11.01
CA GLU A 259 -26.59 -8.65 12.22
C GLU A 259 -25.72 -7.48 12.69
N PHE A 260 -24.99 -6.85 11.78
CA PHE A 260 -24.12 -5.72 12.10
C PHE A 260 -24.92 -4.52 12.63
N TYR A 261 -26.10 -4.25 12.06
CA TYR A 261 -27.04 -3.26 12.57
C TYR A 261 -27.52 -3.60 13.98
N ALA A 262 -27.94 -4.85 14.22
CA ALA A 262 -28.45 -5.31 15.50
C ALA A 262 -27.39 -5.23 16.61
N ILE A 263 -26.15 -5.68 16.32
CA ILE A 263 -25.00 -5.57 17.22
C ILE A 263 -24.74 -4.10 17.55
N THR A 264 -24.70 -3.23 16.53
CA THR A 264 -24.44 -1.80 16.73
C THR A 264 -25.50 -1.15 17.62
N LYS A 265 -26.78 -1.40 17.34
CA LYS A 265 -27.89 -0.88 18.13
C LYS A 265 -27.86 -1.38 19.57
N ARG A 266 -27.54 -2.66 19.77
CA ARG A 266 -27.43 -3.25 21.12
C ARG A 266 -26.28 -2.65 21.91
N LEU A 267 -25.11 -2.49 21.31
CA LEU A 267 -23.97 -1.84 21.96
C LEU A 267 -24.34 -0.43 22.43
N MET A 268 -24.99 0.35 21.58
CA MET A 268 -25.46 1.70 21.94
C MET A 268 -26.48 1.67 23.08
N SER A 269 -27.41 0.70 23.08
CA SER A 269 -28.44 0.63 24.12
C SER A 269 -27.91 0.22 25.50
N VAL A 270 -26.73 -0.40 25.57
CA VAL A 270 -26.01 -0.68 26.82
C VAL A 270 -24.95 0.38 27.14
N GLY A 271 -25.02 1.54 26.49
CA GLY A 271 -24.20 2.72 26.80
C GLY A 271 -22.82 2.76 26.15
N VAL A 272 -22.49 1.82 25.25
CA VAL A 272 -21.20 1.82 24.56
C VAL A 272 -21.13 2.98 23.57
N GLN A 273 -20.15 3.85 23.78
CA GLN A 273 -19.93 5.05 22.97
C GLN A 273 -19.26 4.69 21.63
N ALA A 274 -20.07 4.53 20.59
CA ALA A 274 -19.60 4.19 19.25
C ALA A 274 -20.22 5.07 18.16
N VAL A 275 -19.49 5.23 17.04
CA VAL A 275 -19.90 5.98 15.86
C VAL A 275 -20.02 4.98 14.70
N PRO A 276 -21.23 4.75 14.16
CA PRO A 276 -21.43 3.83 13.06
C PRO A 276 -21.00 4.49 11.74
N PHE A 277 -20.26 3.73 10.94
CA PHE A 277 -20.01 3.99 9.53
C PHE A 277 -20.59 2.85 8.70
N THR A 278 -20.80 3.08 7.41
CA THR A 278 -21.37 2.07 6.50
C THR A 278 -20.59 0.74 6.53
N TYR A 279 -19.27 0.80 6.72
CA TYR A 279 -18.41 -0.38 6.69
C TYR A 279 -17.79 -0.79 8.03
N LYS A 280 -17.93 -0.01 9.10
CA LYS A 280 -17.30 -0.30 10.39
C LYS A 280 -17.94 0.46 11.55
N LEU A 281 -17.68 0.03 12.78
CA LEU A 281 -18.06 0.71 14.00
C LEU A 281 -16.81 1.27 14.70
N GLN A 282 -16.77 2.57 14.96
CA GLN A 282 -15.64 3.22 15.64
C GLN A 282 -15.97 3.58 17.09
N PHE A 283 -15.12 3.18 18.04
CA PHE A 283 -15.39 3.38 19.47
C PHE A 283 -14.68 4.64 19.98
N LYS A 284 -15.46 5.60 20.54
CA LYS A 284 -14.95 6.92 20.93
C LYS A 284 -13.88 6.78 22.03
N GLY A 285 -12.78 7.53 21.90
CA GLY A 285 -11.69 7.58 22.90
C GLY A 285 -10.78 6.34 22.97
N SER A 286 -11.16 5.23 22.32
CA SER A 286 -10.44 3.95 22.42
C SER A 286 -9.33 3.76 21.39
N GLY A 287 -9.47 4.38 20.20
CA GLY A 287 -8.64 4.09 19.04
C GLY A 287 -8.98 2.78 18.31
N LEU A 288 -10.09 2.13 18.70
CA LEU A 288 -10.54 0.85 18.15
C LEU A 288 -11.62 1.02 17.10
N SER A 289 -11.63 0.12 16.12
CA SER A 289 -12.77 -0.04 15.22
C SER A 289 -13.06 -1.50 14.92
N VAL A 290 -14.34 -1.86 14.77
CA VAL A 290 -14.78 -3.24 14.51
C VAL A 290 -15.44 -3.32 13.14
N THR A 291 -15.07 -4.33 12.37
CA THR A 291 -15.60 -4.61 11.03
C THR A 291 -16.09 -6.07 10.98
N PRO A 292 -17.32 -6.36 10.53
CA PRO A 292 -17.74 -7.74 10.30
C PRO A 292 -16.93 -8.40 9.18
N CYS A 293 -16.63 -9.68 9.35
CA CYS A 293 -16.16 -10.56 8.28
C CYS A 293 -16.98 -11.85 8.25
N TRP A 294 -17.06 -12.49 7.09
CA TRP A 294 -17.88 -13.68 6.88
C TRP A 294 -17.35 -14.51 5.72
N ILE A 295 -17.87 -15.72 5.55
CA ILE A 295 -17.62 -16.57 4.38
C ILE A 295 -18.95 -16.82 3.68
N SER A 296 -18.95 -16.63 2.37
CA SER A 296 -20.09 -16.92 1.48
C SER A 296 -19.65 -17.85 0.35
N ASP A 297 -20.55 -18.16 -0.58
CA ASP A 297 -20.20 -18.90 -1.80
C ASP A 297 -19.16 -18.16 -2.66
N SER A 298 -19.07 -16.83 -2.51
CA SER A 298 -18.03 -16.00 -3.16
C SER A 298 -16.69 -15.98 -2.42
N GLY A 299 -16.59 -16.70 -1.30
CA GLY A 299 -15.42 -16.76 -0.42
C GLY A 299 -15.51 -15.82 0.79
N PHE A 300 -14.38 -15.67 1.47
CA PHE A 300 -14.20 -14.78 2.61
C PHE A 300 -14.41 -13.31 2.21
N SER A 301 -15.05 -12.53 3.06
CA SER A 301 -15.34 -11.13 2.82
C SER A 301 -15.38 -10.33 4.11
N SER A 302 -15.27 -9.02 3.97
CA SER A 302 -15.40 -8.03 5.03
C SER A 302 -16.05 -6.78 4.44
N THR A 303 -16.77 -6.01 5.25
CA THR A 303 -17.47 -4.80 4.79
C THR A 303 -16.53 -3.70 4.32
N PHE A 304 -15.23 -3.77 4.64
CA PHE A 304 -14.26 -2.79 4.14
C PHE A 304 -13.71 -3.15 2.76
N GLY A 305 -12.97 -4.25 2.63
CA GLY A 305 -12.37 -4.64 1.36
C GLY A 305 -11.34 -5.76 1.45
N TYR A 306 -11.02 -6.35 0.31
CA TYR A 306 -10.00 -7.38 0.14
C TYR A 306 -9.50 -7.46 -1.32
N VAL A 307 -8.26 -7.92 -1.54
CA VAL A 307 -7.69 -8.10 -2.88
C VAL A 307 -8.20 -9.38 -3.54
N GLY A 308 -8.10 -10.54 -2.88
CA GLY A 308 -8.85 -11.76 -3.23
C GLY A 308 -8.66 -12.31 -4.65
N ASP A 309 -7.42 -12.48 -5.10
CA ASP A 309 -7.14 -12.95 -6.47
C ASP A 309 -6.71 -14.43 -6.52
N ASP A 310 -5.82 -14.89 -5.61
CA ASP A 310 -5.20 -16.23 -5.71
C ASP A 310 -5.25 -17.07 -4.42
N TYR A 311 -5.82 -16.52 -3.36
CA TYR A 311 -5.88 -17.17 -2.05
C TYR A 311 -7.33 -17.54 -1.70
N ARG A 312 -7.50 -18.61 -0.94
CA ARG A 312 -8.76 -18.94 -0.30
C ARG A 312 -8.57 -18.87 1.20
N VAL A 313 -9.56 -18.31 1.88
CA VAL A 313 -9.65 -18.29 3.33
C VAL A 313 -10.87 -19.12 3.68
N THR A 314 -10.63 -20.16 4.46
CA THR A 314 -11.66 -21.06 4.97
C THR A 314 -12.05 -20.68 6.38
N ARG A 315 -13.09 -21.32 6.92
CA ARG A 315 -13.49 -21.08 8.30
C ARG A 315 -12.38 -21.49 9.26
N GLU A 316 -11.66 -22.56 8.94
CA GLU A 316 -10.54 -23.11 9.70
C GLU A 316 -9.33 -22.18 9.70
N ASP A 317 -9.20 -21.27 8.73
CA ASP A 317 -8.18 -20.23 8.74
C ASP A 317 -8.52 -19.08 9.71
N ILE A 318 -9.79 -18.95 10.08
CA ILE A 318 -10.25 -17.94 11.06
C ILE A 318 -10.37 -18.55 12.45
N LEU A 319 -11.08 -19.67 12.57
CA LEU A 319 -11.49 -20.27 13.83
C LEU A 319 -10.90 -21.69 14.02
N PRO A 320 -10.58 -22.11 15.26
CA PRO A 320 -10.66 -21.32 16.49
C PRO A 320 -9.63 -20.18 16.52
N LEU A 321 -9.96 -19.09 17.19
CA LEU A 321 -9.03 -17.96 17.34
C LEU A 321 -7.80 -18.40 18.14
N ARG A 322 -6.64 -17.91 17.76
CA ARG A 322 -5.39 -18.11 18.49
C ARG A 322 -5.10 -16.90 19.37
N LYS A 323 -4.45 -17.13 20.50
CA LYS A 323 -3.92 -16.05 21.35
C LYS A 323 -2.52 -15.67 20.87
N ALA A 324 -2.26 -14.37 20.82
CA ALA A 324 -0.92 -13.81 20.77
C ALA A 324 -0.71 -12.90 21.98
N GLU A 325 0.52 -12.79 22.42
CA GLU A 325 0.91 -11.91 23.53
C GLU A 325 1.69 -10.71 22.98
N HIS A 326 1.46 -9.54 23.56
CA HIS A 326 2.29 -8.34 23.33
C HIS A 326 2.28 -7.50 24.60
N ASP A 327 3.47 -7.22 25.15
CA ASP A 327 3.64 -6.46 26.39
C ASP A 327 2.73 -6.95 27.55
N GLY A 328 2.56 -8.27 27.68
CA GLY A 328 1.72 -8.88 28.72
C GLY A 328 0.21 -8.85 28.45
N HIS A 329 -0.23 -8.33 27.28
CA HIS A 329 -1.62 -8.35 26.86
C HIS A 329 -1.90 -9.48 25.86
N ALA A 330 -3.00 -10.20 26.08
CA ALA A 330 -3.45 -11.25 25.18
C ALA A 330 -4.39 -10.69 24.10
N LEU A 331 -4.03 -10.86 22.83
CA LEU A 331 -4.83 -10.51 21.66
C LEU A 331 -5.31 -11.77 20.95
N ASN A 332 -6.53 -11.75 20.42
CA ASN A 332 -7.00 -12.81 19.52
C ASN A 332 -6.52 -12.54 18.09
N LEU A 333 -6.06 -13.60 17.43
CA LEU A 333 -5.74 -13.67 16.01
C LEU A 333 -6.64 -14.71 15.32
N PRO A 334 -6.85 -14.59 14.00
CA PRO A 334 -7.30 -15.72 13.19
C PRO A 334 -6.41 -16.95 13.42
N ASN A 335 -6.95 -18.15 13.22
CA ASN A 335 -6.18 -19.39 13.32
C ASN A 335 -4.97 -19.42 12.37
N ASN A 336 -5.10 -18.83 11.18
CA ASN A 336 -4.06 -18.73 10.17
C ASN A 336 -3.93 -17.28 9.67
N PRO A 337 -3.29 -16.37 10.43
CA PRO A 337 -3.22 -14.96 10.07
C PRO A 337 -2.46 -14.74 8.76
N GLN A 338 -1.54 -15.63 8.39
CA GLN A 338 -0.81 -15.55 7.12
C GLN A 338 -1.71 -15.79 5.91
N ALA A 339 -2.60 -16.78 5.95
CA ALA A 339 -3.57 -17.01 4.88
C ALA A 339 -4.53 -15.82 4.74
N VAL A 340 -5.01 -15.28 5.85
CA VAL A 340 -5.88 -14.10 5.85
C VAL A 340 -5.15 -12.87 5.32
N ALA A 341 -3.90 -12.62 5.73
CA ALA A 341 -3.08 -11.53 5.22
C ALA A 341 -2.83 -11.65 3.71
N ALA A 342 -2.51 -12.84 3.23
CA ALA A 342 -2.32 -13.10 1.81
C ALA A 342 -3.59 -12.80 0.99
N TYR A 343 -4.75 -13.16 1.52
CA TYR A 343 -6.04 -12.87 0.89
C TYR A 343 -6.38 -11.38 0.87
N LEU A 344 -6.20 -10.70 2.00
CA LEU A 344 -6.56 -9.29 2.14
C LEU A 344 -5.65 -8.37 1.32
N TYR A 345 -4.35 -8.65 1.26
CA TYR A 345 -3.33 -7.75 0.69
C TYR A 345 -2.72 -8.23 -0.63
N GLY A 346 -2.96 -9.49 -1.03
CA GLY A 346 -2.42 -10.11 -2.24
C GLY A 346 -0.97 -10.56 -2.09
N HIS A 347 -0.35 -11.02 -3.18
CA HIS A 347 0.99 -11.63 -3.20
C HIS A 347 2.12 -10.80 -2.57
N GLY A 348 1.99 -9.47 -2.57
CA GLY A 348 2.99 -8.57 -2.00
C GLY A 348 2.96 -8.47 -0.47
N TRP A 349 2.02 -9.10 0.22
CA TRP A 349 1.75 -8.85 1.66
C TRP A 349 2.97 -9.02 2.57
N LYS A 350 3.88 -9.94 2.23
CA LYS A 350 5.12 -10.21 3.00
C LYS A 350 6.13 -9.07 2.94
N TYR A 351 5.94 -8.08 2.07
CA TYR A 351 6.91 -7.04 1.80
C TYR A 351 6.29 -5.66 2.08
N PRO A 352 6.95 -4.79 2.86
CA PRO A 352 6.49 -3.42 3.06
C PRO A 352 6.35 -2.65 1.74
N ASP A 353 5.15 -2.12 1.53
CA ASP A 353 4.80 -1.28 0.38
C ASP A 353 4.08 -0.01 0.84
N PRO A 354 4.82 1.10 1.09
CA PRO A 354 4.24 2.38 1.49
C PRO A 354 3.31 2.99 0.45
N GLY A 355 3.37 2.56 -0.81
CA GLY A 355 2.46 3.05 -1.86
C GLY A 355 1.27 2.14 -2.12
N TRP A 356 1.13 1.05 -1.35
CA TRP A 356 -0.04 0.17 -1.41
C TRP A 356 -1.31 0.95 -1.09
N LYS A 357 -2.37 0.69 -1.88
CA LYS A 357 -3.65 1.37 -1.76
C LYS A 357 -4.79 0.40 -1.96
N TRP A 358 -5.84 0.61 -1.18
CA TRP A 358 -7.13 0.03 -1.46
C TRP A 358 -7.75 0.66 -2.71
N LEU A 359 -7.71 -0.05 -3.82
CA LEU A 359 -8.37 0.35 -5.06
C LEU A 359 -9.90 0.15 -4.94
N PRO A 360 -10.72 0.92 -5.71
CA PRO A 360 -12.17 0.80 -5.66
C PRO A 360 -12.70 -0.63 -5.87
N GLU A 361 -12.10 -1.41 -6.77
CA GLU A 361 -12.46 -2.80 -7.06
C GLU A 361 -12.29 -3.76 -5.86
N TYR A 362 -11.42 -3.43 -4.91
CA TYR A 362 -11.23 -4.20 -3.68
C TYR A 362 -12.31 -3.91 -2.64
N LYS A 363 -13.05 -2.80 -2.80
CA LYS A 363 -14.00 -2.27 -1.82
C LYS A 363 -15.44 -2.21 -2.32
N ASN A 364 -15.64 -2.27 -3.63
CA ASN A 364 -16.95 -2.05 -4.27
C ASN A 364 -17.51 -3.32 -4.91
N ARG A 365 -17.14 -4.50 -4.37
CA ARG A 365 -17.72 -5.78 -4.81
C ARG A 365 -19.18 -5.88 -4.33
N PRO A 366 -20.11 -6.45 -5.11
CA PRO A 366 -21.52 -6.50 -4.76
C PRO A 366 -21.81 -7.05 -3.35
N GLN A 367 -21.15 -8.15 -2.97
CA GLN A 367 -21.28 -8.77 -1.64
C GLN A 367 -20.76 -7.87 -0.52
N ILE A 368 -19.72 -7.06 -0.76
CA ILE A 368 -19.22 -6.10 0.23
C ILE A 368 -20.26 -4.99 0.42
N LEU A 369 -20.79 -4.46 -0.68
CA LEU A 369 -21.76 -3.37 -0.65
C LEU A 369 -23.07 -3.79 0.01
N ALA A 370 -23.54 -5.02 -0.24
CA ALA A 370 -24.75 -5.58 0.37
C ALA A 370 -24.61 -5.78 1.89
N ALA A 371 -23.41 -6.13 2.37
CA ALA A 371 -23.14 -6.31 3.81
C ALA A 371 -22.94 -5.00 4.58
N ARG A 372 -22.74 -3.87 3.91
CA ARG A 372 -22.55 -2.56 4.57
C ARG A 372 -23.87 -2.04 5.10
N LEU A 373 -23.84 -1.37 6.25
CA LEU A 373 -24.95 -0.53 6.68
C LEU A 373 -25.27 0.49 5.58
N THR A 374 -26.55 0.69 5.32
CA THR A 374 -26.99 1.74 4.41
C THR A 374 -26.88 3.12 5.06
N ASP A 375 -26.94 4.20 4.27
CA ASP A 375 -26.99 5.55 4.83
C ASP A 375 -28.22 5.76 5.73
N ARG A 376 -29.31 5.03 5.45
CA ARG A 376 -30.50 5.01 6.30
C ARG A 376 -30.20 4.35 7.64
N ASP A 377 -29.61 3.15 7.62
CA ASP A 377 -29.21 2.42 8.82
C ASP A 377 -28.32 3.29 9.73
N VAL A 378 -27.32 3.96 9.15
CA VAL A 378 -26.40 4.84 9.89
C VAL A 378 -27.14 6.02 10.52
N ARG A 379 -28.04 6.70 9.78
CA ARG A 379 -28.83 7.81 10.33
C ARG A 379 -29.74 7.36 11.47
N GLU A 380 -30.38 6.20 11.34
CA GLU A 380 -31.24 5.65 12.39
C GLU A 380 -30.43 5.32 13.66
N LEU A 381 -29.25 4.70 13.51
CA LEU A 381 -28.37 4.38 14.64
C LEU A 381 -27.81 5.65 15.31
N GLN A 382 -27.47 6.69 14.54
CA GLN A 382 -27.01 7.96 15.08
C GLN A 382 -28.12 8.66 15.88
N ALA A 383 -29.32 8.75 15.33
CA ALA A 383 -30.47 9.32 16.03
C ALA A 383 -30.81 8.53 17.31
N PHE A 384 -30.69 7.20 17.27
CA PHE A 384 -30.87 6.35 18.46
C PHE A 384 -29.83 6.66 19.54
N SER A 385 -28.56 6.85 19.17
CA SER A 385 -27.50 7.20 20.11
C SER A 385 -27.72 8.57 20.78
N GLU A 386 -28.30 9.54 20.07
CA GLU A 386 -28.57 10.88 20.62
C GLU A 386 -29.72 10.88 21.63
N GLN A 387 -30.71 9.98 21.45
CA GLN A 387 -31.85 9.84 22.36
C GLN A 387 -31.52 9.05 23.63
N ALA A 388 -30.47 8.23 23.60
CA ALA A 388 -30.05 7.39 24.72
C ALA A 388 -29.07 8.08 25.69
N THR A 389 -28.54 9.25 25.30
CA THR A 389 -27.73 10.16 26.13
C THR A 389 -28.58 11.31 26.66
#